data_AF-A0A658IBT5-F1
#
_entry.id   AF-A0A658IBT5-F1
#
_cell.length_a   1.000
_cell.length_b   1.000
_cell.length_c   1.000
_cell.angle_alpha   90.00
_cell.angle_beta   90.00
_cell.angle_gamma   90.00
#
_symmetry.space_group_name_H-M   'P 1'
#
loop_
_entity.id
_entity.type
_entity.pdbx_description
1 polymer ?
#
loop_
_entity_poly.entity_id
_entity_poly.type
_entity_poly.pdbx_seq_one_letter_code
_entity_poly.pdbx_strand_id
1 'polypeptide(L)'
;MQKYTPDEIARFVAGRLLDNNGTTGLPWQEHPAAVPEHALTGQSFTGINVLLLWQAAKRYSLNSNRWLTGDDLRQAGGTVIPGQKPVTLVRY
;
A
#
# COMPACT_ATOMS: atom_id res chain seq x y z
N MET A 1 8.40 -18.80 4.96
CA MET A 1 7.53 -18.01 4.07
C MET A 1 6.12 -18.57 4.22
N GLN A 2 5.22 -17.82 4.86
CA GLN A 2 3.87 -18.29 5.14
C GLN A 2 3.08 -18.36 3.82
N LYS A 3 2.52 -19.54 3.49
CA LYS A 3 1.71 -19.71 2.28
C LYS A 3 0.27 -19.35 2.64
N TYR A 4 -0.24 -18.30 2.01
CA TYR A 4 -1.65 -17.92 2.12
C TYR A 4 -2.44 -18.57 0.99
N THR A 5 -3.64 -19.05 1.29
CA THR A 5 -4.58 -19.53 0.28
C THR A 5 -5.17 -18.34 -0.51
N PRO A 6 -5.66 -18.58 -1.73
CA PRO A 6 -6.32 -17.53 -2.52
C PRO A 6 -7.49 -16.86 -1.81
N ASP A 7 -8.26 -17.63 -1.03
CA ASP A 7 -9.39 -17.11 -0.25
C ASP A 7 -8.92 -16.19 0.88
N GLU A 8 -7.86 -16.56 1.60
CA GLU A 8 -7.26 -15.72 2.64
C GLU A 8 -6.75 -14.39 2.07
N ILE A 9 -6.11 -14.43 0.89
CA ILE A 9 -5.65 -13.23 0.20
C ILE A 9 -6.84 -12.35 -0.22
N ALA A 10 -7.87 -12.96 -0.81
CA ALA A 10 -9.07 -12.25 -1.23
C ALA A 10 -9.79 -11.59 -0.04
N ARG A 11 -9.93 -12.32 1.07
CA ARG A 11 -10.58 -11.83 2.29
C ARG A 11 -9.74 -10.73 2.97
N PHE A 12 -8.41 -10.86 2.96
CA PHE A 12 -7.51 -9.80 3.41
C PHE A 12 -7.67 -8.52 2.58
N VAL A 13 -7.63 -8.64 1.26
CA VAL A 13 -7.78 -7.51 0.34
C VAL A 13 -9.15 -6.86 0.49
N ALA A 14 -10.23 -7.64 0.50
CA ALA A 14 -11.59 -7.13 0.67
C ALA A 14 -11.76 -6.43 2.02
N GLY A 15 -11.28 -7.05 3.11
CA GLY A 15 -11.31 -6.45 4.45
C GLY A 15 -10.54 -5.13 4.51
N ARG A 16 -9.36 -5.06 3.89
CA ARG A 16 -8.62 -3.80 3.75
C ARG A 16 -9.45 -2.78 2.98
N LEU A 17 -9.83 -3.06 1.73
CA LEU A 17 -10.50 -2.10 0.87
C LEU A 17 -11.85 -1.60 1.42
N LEU A 18 -12.55 -2.43 2.20
CA LEU A 18 -13.85 -2.10 2.79
C LEU A 18 -13.73 -1.44 4.17
N ASP A 19 -12.62 -1.61 4.92
CA ASP A 19 -12.31 -0.89 6.17
C ASP A 19 -12.00 0.59 5.89
N ASN A 20 -13.04 1.34 5.55
CA ASN A 20 -13.05 2.79 5.32
C ASN A 20 -13.57 3.54 6.55
N ASN A 21 -13.18 3.14 7.76
CA ASN A 21 -13.73 3.67 9.03
C ASN A 21 -13.35 5.15 9.33
N GLY A 22 -13.03 5.94 8.31
CA GLY A 22 -12.77 7.38 8.37
C GLY A 22 -12.66 8.04 6.99
N THR A 23 -12.97 7.32 5.91
CA THR A 23 -12.64 7.72 4.54
C THR A 23 -13.89 7.64 3.68
N THR A 24 -14.45 8.77 3.24
CA THR A 24 -15.60 8.75 2.34
C THR A 24 -15.16 8.28 0.94
N GLY A 25 -15.76 7.20 0.45
CA GLY A 25 -15.59 6.69 -0.92
C GLY A 25 -14.44 5.70 -1.12
N LEU A 26 -14.57 4.88 -2.18
CA LEU A 26 -13.59 3.87 -2.57
C LEU A 26 -12.30 4.53 -3.12
N PRO A 27 -11.12 3.89 -3.01
CA PRO A 27 -9.85 4.52 -3.38
C PRO A 27 -9.72 4.87 -4.87
N TRP A 28 -10.57 4.30 -5.74
CA TRP A 28 -10.63 4.57 -7.18
C TRP A 28 -11.74 5.55 -7.60
N GLN A 29 -12.51 6.11 -6.65
CA GLN A 29 -13.56 7.09 -6.97
C GLN A 29 -13.03 8.52 -7.08
N GLU A 30 -11.86 8.80 -6.54
CA GLU A 30 -11.20 10.10 -6.72
C GLU A 30 -10.30 10.04 -7.96
N HIS A 31 -10.24 11.14 -8.73
CA HIS A 31 -9.40 11.29 -9.93
C HIS A 31 -8.00 10.69 -9.74
N PRO A 32 -7.35 10.13 -10.79
CA PRO A 32 -6.29 9.15 -10.61
C PRO A 32 -5.14 9.75 -9.80
N ALA A 33 -5.07 9.38 -8.52
CA ALA A 33 -3.85 9.48 -7.75
C ALA A 33 -2.78 8.80 -8.60
N ALA A 34 -1.67 9.50 -8.88
CA ALA A 34 -0.64 8.96 -9.78
C ALA A 34 -0.27 7.52 -9.37
N VAL A 35 0.01 6.66 -10.35
CA VAL A 35 0.28 5.25 -10.09
C VAL A 35 1.42 5.15 -9.09
N PRO A 36 1.24 4.43 -7.97
CA PRO A 36 2.30 4.26 -6.99
C PRO A 36 3.53 3.65 -7.66
N GLU A 37 4.70 4.13 -7.28
CA GLU A 37 5.98 3.65 -7.80
C GLU A 37 6.93 3.29 -6.67
N HIS A 38 7.80 2.33 -6.95
CA HIS A 38 8.89 1.99 -6.08
C HIS A 38 9.90 3.15 -6.04
N ALA A 39 10.17 3.70 -4.85
CA ALA A 39 10.86 4.98 -4.72
C ALA A 39 12.31 4.96 -5.24
N LEU A 40 12.98 3.80 -5.18
CA LEU A 40 14.37 3.66 -5.62
C LEU A 40 14.51 3.35 -7.12
N THR A 41 13.60 2.54 -7.67
CA THR A 41 13.72 2.02 -9.04
C THR A 41 12.81 2.74 -10.03
N GLY A 42 11.82 3.50 -9.54
CA GLY A 42 10.77 4.12 -10.37
C GLY A 42 9.79 3.13 -10.98
N GLN A 43 9.88 1.84 -10.62
CA GLN A 43 8.99 0.82 -11.17
C GLN A 43 7.58 1.00 -10.60
N SER A 44 6.59 1.16 -11.48
CA SER A 44 5.18 1.24 -11.09
C SER A 44 4.71 -0.07 -10.46
N PHE A 45 3.92 0.04 -9.39
CA PHE A 45 3.17 -1.08 -8.86
C PHE A 45 2.01 -1.43 -9.80
N THR A 46 1.56 -2.68 -9.76
CA THR A 46 0.51 -3.20 -10.64
C THR A 46 -0.57 -3.95 -9.86
N GLY A 47 -1.73 -4.12 -10.50
CA GLY A 47 -2.82 -4.92 -9.99
C GLY A 47 -3.36 -4.43 -8.64
N ILE A 48 -3.61 -5.36 -7.72
CA ILE A 48 -4.25 -5.05 -6.44
C ILE A 48 -3.39 -4.17 -5.53
N ASN A 49 -2.06 -4.21 -5.71
CA ASN A 49 -1.14 -3.43 -4.91
C ASN A 49 -1.33 -1.92 -5.14
N VAL A 50 -1.75 -1.51 -6.33
CA VAL A 50 -2.11 -0.09 -6.60
C VAL A 50 -3.24 0.36 -5.69
N LEU A 51 -4.29 -0.46 -5.56
CA LEU A 51 -5.46 -0.12 -4.75
C LEU A 51 -5.14 -0.11 -3.25
N LEU A 52 -4.33 -1.06 -2.79
CA LEU A 52 -3.87 -1.13 -1.39
C LEU A 52 -3.02 0.11 -1.02
N LEU A 53 -2.17 0.57 -1.92
CA LEU A 53 -1.32 1.74 -1.71
C LEU A 53 -2.11 3.05 -1.75
N TRP A 54 -3.05 3.22 -2.69
CA TRP A 54 -3.95 4.39 -2.68
C TRP A 54 -4.77 4.48 -1.41
N GLN A 55 -5.32 3.35 -0.94
CA GLN A 55 -6.05 3.33 0.31
C GLN A 55 -5.16 3.74 1.49
N ALA A 56 -3.92 3.25 1.54
CA ALA A 56 -2.99 3.62 2.59
C ALA A 56 -2.58 5.10 2.52
N ALA A 57 -2.31 5.63 1.33
CA ALA A 57 -2.03 7.05 1.13
C ALA A 57 -3.17 7.92 1.66
N LYS A 58 -4.42 7.56 1.35
CA LYS A 58 -5.60 8.27 1.84
C LYS A 58 -5.75 8.16 3.36
N ARG A 59 -5.59 6.96 3.93
CA ARG A 59 -5.70 6.70 5.38
C ARG A 59 -4.68 7.46 6.22
N TYR A 60 -3.45 7.60 5.71
CA TYR A 60 -2.36 8.27 6.40
C TYR A 60 -2.11 9.71 5.90
N SER A 61 -2.99 10.23 5.04
CA SER A 61 -2.87 11.56 4.41
C SER A 61 -1.49 11.81 3.80
N LEU A 62 -0.95 10.82 3.09
CA LEU A 62 0.35 10.89 2.43
C LEU A 62 0.21 11.58 1.07
N ASN A 63 1.08 12.56 0.81
CA ASN A 63 1.09 13.31 -0.46
C ASN A 63 2.00 12.69 -1.53
N SER A 64 2.80 11.68 -1.17
CA SER A 64 3.75 11.04 -2.08
C SER A 64 3.24 9.68 -2.54
N ASN A 65 3.40 9.39 -3.83
CA ASN A 65 3.11 8.09 -4.44
C ASN A 65 4.36 7.21 -4.57
N ARG A 66 5.46 7.60 -3.93
CA ARG A 66 6.70 6.81 -3.85
C ARG A 66 6.70 5.95 -2.61
N TRP A 67 6.92 4.65 -2.79
CA TRP A 67 6.90 3.66 -1.70
C TRP A 67 8.22 2.91 -1.61
N LEU A 68 8.65 2.66 -0.38
CA LEU A 68 9.84 1.87 -0.06
C LEU A 68 9.44 0.58 0.64
N THR A 69 10.17 -0.50 0.38
CA THR A 69 10.08 -1.66 1.26
C THR A 69 10.86 -1.40 2.56
N GLY A 70 10.58 -2.19 3.59
CA GLY A 70 11.34 -2.09 4.84
C GLY A 70 12.82 -2.39 4.66
N ASP A 71 13.17 -3.24 3.68
CA ASP A 71 14.57 -3.53 3.34
C ASP A 71 15.25 -2.35 2.67
N ASP A 72 14.60 -1.70 1.70
CA ASP A 72 15.15 -0.50 1.05
C ASP A 72 15.38 0.63 2.05
N LEU A 73 14.42 0.84 2.95
CA LEU A 73 14.52 1.85 4.00
C LEU A 73 15.73 1.59 4.90
N ARG A 74 15.95 0.34 5.31
CA ARG A 74 17.12 -0.05 6.12
C ARG A 74 18.43 0.12 5.35
N GLN A 75 18.47 -0.27 4.08
CA GLN A 75 19.66 -0.12 3.23
C GLN A 75 20.04 1.36 3.03
N ALA A 76 19.05 2.24 2.94
CA ALA A 76 19.26 3.69 2.88
C ALA A 76 19.63 4.33 4.23
N GLY A 77 19.74 3.54 5.32
CA GLY A 77 20.00 4.04 6.67
C GLY A 77 18.79 4.73 7.33
N GLY A 78 17.60 4.59 6.74
CA GLY A 78 16.35 5.14 7.25
C GLY A 78 15.67 4.24 8.27
N THR A 79 14.73 4.80 9.03
CA THR A 79 13.89 4.06 9.99
C THR A 79 12.45 4.53 9.88
N VAL A 80 11.50 3.60 10.09
CA VAL A 80 10.07 3.94 10.12
C VAL A 80 9.81 4.83 11.33
N ILE A 81 9.09 5.93 11.14
CA ILE A 81 8.71 6.83 12.23
C ILE A 81 7.93 6.04 13.29
N PRO A 82 8.28 6.14 14.59
CA PRO A 82 7.56 5.43 15.65
C PRO A 82 6.05 5.68 15.57
N GLY A 83 5.26 4.60 15.61
CA GLY A 83 3.80 4.66 15.51
C GLY A 83 3.23 4.53 14.08
N GLN A 84 4.03 4.73 13.03
CA GLN A 84 3.61 4.41 11.66
C GLN A 84 3.57 2.89 11.44
N LYS A 85 2.53 2.41 10.77
CA LYS A 85 2.38 0.99 10.43
C LYS A 85 2.67 0.77 8.93
N PRO A 86 3.50 -0.21 8.57
CA PRO A 86 3.76 -0.52 7.17
C PRO A 86 2.52 -1.06 6.45
N VAL A 87 2.50 -0.90 5.14
CA VAL A 87 1.45 -1.44 4.27
C VAL A 87 1.86 -2.84 3.81
N THR A 88 0.99 -3.82 4.01
CA THR A 88 1.19 -5.18 3.50
C THR A 88 0.69 -5.26 2.06
N LEU A 89 1.53 -5.79 1.18
CA LEU A 89 1.24 -6.00 -0.24
C LEU A 89 1.18 -7.48 -0.58
N VAL A 90 0.55 -7.80 -1.71
CA VAL A 90 0.53 -9.14 -2.28
C VAL A 90 1.78 -9.32 -3.15
N ARG A 91 2.51 -10.41 -2.95
CA ARG A 91 3.65 -10.80 -3.78
C ARG A 91 3.20 -11.93 -4.71
N TYR A 92 3.37 -11.72 -6.02
CA TYR A 92 3.11 -12.69 -7.07
C TYR A 92 4.34 -13.55 -7.34
#